data_AF-A0A363RD06-F1
#
_entry.id   AF-A0A363RD06-F1
#
_cell.length_a   1.000
_cell.length_b   1.000
_cell.length_c   1.000
_cell.angle_alpha   90.00
_cell.angle_beta   90.00
_cell.angle_gamma   90.00
#
_symmetry.space_group_name_H-M   'P 1'
#
loop_
_entity.id
_entity.type
_entity.pdbx_description
1 polymer ?
#
loop_
_entity_poly.entity_id
_entity_poly.type
_entity_poly.pdbx_seq_one_letter_code
_entity_poly.pdbx_strand_id
1 'polypeptide(L)' 'MPLVDLGRLGFDAGAHLLVKHGLAAVAVGESIRVSGQAPGWQAQLAAWCQAQGHALQTPTGWLRQPALLVRRGSAQAGRW' A
#
# COMPACT_ATOMS: atom_id res chain seq x y z
N MET A 1 -13.00 -4.38 -0.87
CA MET A 1 -11.66 -3.75 -0.79
C MET A 1 -11.02 -4.14 0.54
N PRO A 2 -9.93 -4.93 0.55
CA PRO A 2 -9.29 -5.40 1.77
C PRO A 2 -8.51 -4.28 2.49
N LEU A 3 -8.36 -4.40 3.81
CA LEU A 3 -7.56 -3.52 4.65
C LEU A 3 -6.26 -4.24 5.06
N VAL A 4 -5.14 -3.57 4.90
CA VAL A 4 -3.82 -3.97 5.40
C VAL A 4 -3.42 -2.98 6.49
N ASP A 5 -3.32 -3.46 7.72
CA ASP A 5 -2.81 -2.67 8.82
C ASP A 5 -1.32 -2.94 9.03
N LEU A 6 -0.50 -1.88 8.90
CA LEU A 6 0.94 -1.94 9.12
C LEU A 6 1.29 -1.78 10.60
N GLY A 7 0.36 -1.34 11.44
CA GLY A 7 0.64 -1.01 12.83
C GLY A 7 1.82 -0.04 12.95
N ARG A 8 2.80 -0.36 13.80
CA ARG A 8 4.03 0.44 13.99
C ARG A 8 5.23 -0.11 13.18
N LEU A 9 4.99 -0.99 12.23
CA LEU A 9 6.05 -1.60 11.42
C LEU A 9 6.55 -0.64 10.34
N GLY A 10 7.87 -0.46 10.26
CA GLY A 10 8.53 0.29 9.20
C GLY A 10 8.62 -0.50 7.89
N PHE A 11 8.74 0.20 6.75
CA PHE A 11 8.89 -0.46 5.44
C PHE A 11 10.21 -1.23 5.29
N ASP A 12 11.24 -0.82 5.98
CA ASP A 12 12.52 -1.51 6.15
C ASP A 12 12.43 -2.76 7.05
N ALA A 13 11.48 -2.77 7.99
CA ALA A 13 11.25 -3.86 8.94
C ALA A 13 10.23 -4.91 8.45
N GLY A 14 9.72 -4.78 7.22
CA GLY A 14 8.83 -5.78 6.61
C GLY A 14 7.38 -5.32 6.37
N ALA A 15 7.02 -4.06 6.64
CA ALA A 15 5.67 -3.56 6.34
C ALA A 15 5.31 -3.71 4.86
N HIS A 16 6.30 -3.64 3.95
CA HIS A 16 6.12 -3.87 2.53
C HIS A 16 5.62 -5.28 2.18
N LEU A 17 5.94 -6.29 3.00
CA LEU A 17 5.48 -7.67 2.78
C LEU A 17 3.96 -7.79 3.00
N LEU A 18 3.43 -7.08 3.99
CA LEU A 18 1.99 -7.03 4.25
C LEU A 18 1.25 -6.36 3.08
N VAL A 19 1.79 -5.26 2.57
CA VAL A 19 1.23 -4.56 1.39
C VAL A 19 1.28 -5.46 0.16
N LYS A 20 2.43 -6.12 -0.09
CA LYS A 20 2.58 -7.09 -1.20
C LYS A 20 1.58 -8.24 -1.10
N HIS A 21 1.40 -8.79 0.10
CA HIS A 21 0.44 -9.88 0.33
C HIS A 21 -1.00 -9.41 0.07
N GLY A 22 -1.39 -8.24 0.58
CA GLY A 22 -2.71 -7.65 0.31
C GLY A 22 -2.95 -7.41 -1.18
N LEU A 23 -1.95 -6.92 -1.91
CA LEU A 23 -2.05 -6.71 -3.36
C LEU A 23 -2.13 -8.02 -4.14
N ALA A 24 -1.48 -9.09 -3.68
CA ALA A 24 -1.57 -10.40 -4.32
C ALA A 24 -3.01 -10.95 -4.31
N ALA A 25 -3.83 -10.54 -3.34
CA ALA A 25 -5.22 -10.96 -3.19
C ALA A 25 -6.23 -10.16 -4.04
N VAL A 26 -5.82 -9.12 -4.78
CA VAL A 26 -6.70 -8.31 -5.65
C VAL A 26 -6.20 -8.32 -7.09
N ALA A 27 -7.09 -8.13 -8.06
CA ALA A 27 -6.72 -8.09 -9.47
C ALA A 27 -5.90 -6.83 -9.81
N VAL A 28 -5.20 -6.85 -10.95
CA VAL A 28 -4.55 -5.64 -11.48
C VAL A 28 -5.62 -4.56 -11.74
N GLY A 29 -5.36 -3.33 -11.31
CA GLY A 29 -6.32 -2.22 -11.38
C GLY A 29 -7.22 -2.11 -10.16
N GLU A 30 -7.32 -3.14 -9.31
CA GLU A 30 -8.05 -3.07 -8.04
C GLU A 30 -7.18 -2.47 -6.93
N SER A 31 -7.84 -2.00 -5.87
CA SER A 31 -7.19 -1.32 -4.75
C SER A 31 -7.30 -2.09 -3.44
N ILE A 32 -6.30 -1.89 -2.59
CA ILE A 32 -6.34 -2.21 -1.17
C ILE A 32 -6.30 -0.92 -0.35
N ARG A 33 -6.78 -0.98 0.88
CA ARG A 33 -6.63 0.10 1.86
C ARG A 33 -5.47 -0.23 2.78
N VAL A 34 -4.61 0.75 3.07
CA VAL A 34 -3.44 0.59 3.93
C VAL A 34 -3.49 1.61 5.05
N SER A 35 -3.36 1.17 6.29
CA SER A 35 -3.22 2.04 7.47
C SER A 35 -1.89 1.80 8.18
N GLY A 36 -1.41 2.79 8.92
CA GLY A 36 -0.20 2.67 9.71
C GLY A 36 -0.12 3.70 10.82
N GLN A 37 0.77 3.44 11.76
CA GLN A 37 1.04 4.25 12.95
C GLN A 37 2.55 4.54 13.12
N ALA A 38 3.43 3.92 12.32
CA ALA A 38 4.86 4.23 12.32
C ALA A 38 5.12 5.66 11.78
N PRO A 39 6.03 6.45 12.37
CA PRO A 39 6.37 7.75 11.82
C PRO A 39 6.78 7.68 10.35
N GLY A 40 6.17 8.50 9.49
CA GLY A 40 6.51 8.57 8.06
C GLY A 40 6.04 7.39 7.20
N TRP A 41 5.21 6.49 7.72
CA TRP A 41 4.74 5.31 6.98
C TRP A 41 4.09 5.66 5.63
N GLN A 42 3.40 6.81 5.54
CA GLN A 42 2.77 7.27 4.30
C GLN A 42 3.81 7.55 3.20
N ALA A 43 4.89 8.25 3.55
CA ALA A 43 5.96 8.59 2.61
C ALA A 43 6.73 7.33 2.18
N GLN A 44 6.99 6.43 3.11
CA GLN A 44 7.62 5.14 2.81
C GLN A 44 6.74 4.27 1.90
N LEU A 45 5.42 4.22 2.15
CA LEU A 45 4.47 3.54 1.28
C LEU A 45 4.45 4.16 -0.12
N ALA A 46 4.46 5.49 -0.23
CA ALA A 46 4.49 6.18 -1.51
C ALA A 46 5.74 5.83 -2.33
N ALA A 47 6.92 5.90 -1.70
CA ALA A 47 8.19 5.55 -2.34
C ALA A 47 8.22 4.08 -2.80
N TRP A 48 7.73 3.17 -1.95
CA TRP A 48 7.62 1.75 -2.31
C TRP A 48 6.64 1.52 -3.46
N CYS A 49 5.44 2.12 -3.43
CA CYS A 49 4.46 2.01 -4.50
C CYS A 49 5.05 2.48 -5.84
N GLN A 50 5.75 3.62 -5.86
CA GLN A 50 6.42 4.12 -7.06
C GLN A 50 7.45 3.10 -7.59
N ALA A 51 8.30 2.56 -6.72
CA ALA A 51 9.32 1.58 -7.10
C ALA A 51 8.74 0.25 -7.61
N GLN A 52 7.55 -0.14 -7.13
CA GLN A 52 6.86 -1.36 -7.56
C GLN A 52 5.87 -1.14 -8.72
N GLY A 53 5.68 0.11 -9.18
CA GLY A 53 4.73 0.45 -10.23
C GLY A 53 3.27 0.40 -9.79
N HIS A 54 2.98 0.64 -8.50
CA HIS A 54 1.64 0.78 -7.95
C HIS A 54 1.25 2.26 -7.80
N ALA A 55 -0.05 2.55 -7.93
CA ALA A 55 -0.55 3.91 -7.74
C ALA A 55 -1.07 4.10 -6.31
N LEU A 56 -0.73 5.22 -5.70
CA LEU A 56 -1.20 5.60 -4.37
C LEU A 56 -2.28 6.69 -4.50
N GLN A 57 -3.36 6.57 -3.74
CA GLN A 57 -4.44 7.56 -3.70
C GLN A 57 -4.83 7.87 -2.26
N THR A 58 -5.17 9.12 -1.98
CA THR A 58 -5.75 9.55 -0.71
C THR A 58 -7.27 9.47 -0.81
N PRO A 59 -7.94 8.64 0.00
CA PRO A 59 -9.41 8.59 0.01
C PRO A 59 -9.99 9.91 0.56
N THR A 60 -11.18 10.25 0.11
CA THR A 60 -11.94 11.40 0.62
C THR A 60 -12.10 11.27 2.14
N GLY A 61 -11.69 12.28 2.91
CA GLY A 61 -11.76 12.25 4.38
C GLY A 61 -10.55 11.63 5.08
N TRP A 62 -9.41 11.46 4.39
CA TRP A 62 -8.14 10.95 4.94
C TRP A 62 -7.72 11.59 6.28
N LEU A 63 -8.11 12.85 6.53
CA LEU A 63 -7.85 13.56 7.78
C LEU A 63 -8.50 12.91 9.02
N ARG A 64 -9.59 12.14 8.85
CA ARG A 64 -10.31 11.48 9.96
C ARG A 64 -9.84 10.04 10.19
N GLN A 65 -9.32 9.40 9.16
CA GLN A 65 -8.80 8.04 9.21
C GLN A 65 -7.57 7.98 8.29
N PRO A 66 -6.35 7.97 8.84
CA PRO A 66 -5.13 7.99 8.05
C PRO A 66 -4.94 6.63 7.40
N ALA A 67 -5.66 6.42 6.31
CA ALA A 67 -5.54 5.25 5.45
C ALA A 67 -5.37 5.73 4.01
N LEU A 68 -4.50 5.05 3.29
CA LEU A 68 -4.21 5.31 1.89
C LEU A 68 -4.73 4.16 1.04
N LEU A 69 -5.11 4.44 -0.19
CA LEU A 69 -5.51 3.43 -1.16
C LEU A 69 -4.32 3.12 -2.06
N VAL A 70 -3.98 1.85 -2.18
CA VAL A 70 -2.93 1.37 -3.09
C VAL A 70 -3.62 0.59 -4.19
N ARG A 71 -3.54 1.10 -5.41
CA ARG A 71 -4.04 0.43 -6.60
C ARG A 71 -2.95 -0.45 -7.21
N ARG A 72 -3.27 -1.74 -7.39
CA ARG A 72 -2.37 -2.73 -7.99
C ARG A 72 -2.06 -2.32 -9.42
N GLY A 73 -0.78 -2.10 -9.70
CA GLY A 73 -0.29 -1.83 -11.04
C GLY A 73 -0.02 -3.11 -11.84
N SER A 74 0.07 -2.96 -13.15
CA SER A 74 0.37 -4.04 -14.10
C SER A 74 1.86 -4.34 -14.23
N ALA A 75 2.75 -3.53 -13.62
CA ALA A 75 4.21 -3.66 -13.78
C ALA A 75 4.76 -5.04 -13.36
N GLN A 76 4.07 -5.74 -12.44
CA GLN A 76 4.44 -7.08 -11.98
C GLN A 76 3.80 -8.21 -12.81
N ALA A 77 2.93 -7.91 -13.78
CA ALA A 77 2.23 -8.92 -14.58
C ALA A 77 3.10 -9.57 -15.68
N GLY A 78 4.38 -9.17 -15.80
CA GLY A 78 5.27 -9.62 -16.88
C GLY A 78 6.65 -10.14 -16.45
N ARG A 79 6.94 -10.26 -15.16
CA ARG A 79 8.24 -10.79 -14.68
C ARG A 79 8.01 -11.75 -13.52
N TRP A 80 8.03 -13.04 -13.84
CA TRP A 80 8.16 -14.16 -12.92
C TRP A 80 9.64 -14.46 -12.71
#